data_AF-A0A1U7X7T4-F1
#
_entry.id   AF-A0A1U7X7T4-F1
#
_cell.length_a   1.000
_cell.length_b   1.000
_cell.length_c   1.000
_cell.angle_alpha   90.00
_cell.angle_beta   90.00
_cell.angle_gamma   90.00
#
_symmetry.space_group_name_H-M   'P 1'
#
loop_
_entity.id
_entity.type
_entity.pdbx_description
1 polymer ?
#
loop_
_entity_poly.entity_id
_entity_poly.type
_entity_poly.pdbx_seq_one_letter_code
_entity_poly.pdbx_strand_id
1 'polypeptide(L)'
;MYTAIILGEADKLSTDALLYTKWMLERYTGCYMVFFCCSDITKLQPIKSICKVVHLQKPSDDEIADVLEFIAKQEGIELPHKLAAQIASNSKSNLRQAIRSFEATWHFNTCLTENQEIKTGWEDDIAKIAKNIIEEQSSEQLYDIRGKLQNLIEHNVSAEFIFKTLVEELKSNLDDQFHKEIDTLKMKYNINSKDLEQGKSDNDAVKKIVHQFMKVEEFIAKFMSWYKTSVLKKGNHNPSQAHPSKGNN
;
A
#
# COMPACT_ATOMS: atom_id res chain seq x y z
N MET A 1 -0.29 10.33 41.59
CA MET A 1 0.06 9.49 40.42
C MET A 1 -0.74 10.05 39.26
N TYR A 2 -0.07 10.53 38.21
CA TYR A 2 -0.77 11.09 37.05
C TYR A 2 -1.20 9.95 36.13
N THR A 3 -2.45 9.97 35.68
CA THR A 3 -2.90 9.05 34.63
C THR A 3 -2.49 9.63 33.28
N ALA A 4 -1.66 8.91 32.54
CA ALA A 4 -1.27 9.29 31.19
C ALA A 4 -2.28 8.77 30.16
N ILE A 5 -2.71 9.63 29.25
CA ILE A 5 -3.62 9.28 28.14
C ILE A 5 -2.90 9.60 26.84
N ILE A 6 -2.86 8.65 25.91
CA ILE A 6 -2.26 8.84 24.58
C ILE A 6 -3.37 8.76 23.54
N LEU A 7 -3.54 9.82 22.76
CA LEU A 7 -4.48 9.90 21.65
C LEU A 7 -3.71 9.82 20.34
N GLY A 8 -3.78 8.65 19.69
CA GLY A 8 -3.27 8.43 18.34
C GLY A 8 -4.15 9.10 17.29
N GLU A 9 -3.55 9.52 16.17
CA GLU A 9 -4.26 10.08 15.01
C GLU A 9 -5.22 11.23 15.38
N ALA A 10 -4.79 12.09 16.30
CA ALA A 10 -5.62 13.17 16.83
C ALA A 10 -6.08 14.18 15.75
N ASP A 11 -5.45 14.15 14.57
CA ASP A 11 -5.81 14.94 13.39
C ASP A 11 -7.08 14.43 12.68
N LYS A 12 -7.55 13.22 13.01
CA LYS A 12 -8.85 12.69 12.55
C LYS A 12 -10.02 13.12 13.43
N LEU A 13 -9.76 13.74 14.58
CA LEU A 13 -10.83 14.23 15.46
C LEU A 13 -11.58 15.40 14.83
N SER A 14 -12.89 15.44 15.05
CA SER A 14 -13.70 16.59 14.67
C SER A 14 -13.35 17.81 15.52
N THR A 15 -13.61 19.00 14.97
CA THR A 15 -13.41 20.27 15.70
C THR A 15 -14.18 20.28 17.02
N ASP A 16 -15.42 19.77 17.04
CA ASP A 16 -16.24 19.69 18.25
C ASP A 16 -15.64 18.77 19.30
N ALA A 17 -15.10 17.61 18.89
CA ALA A 17 -14.43 16.69 19.80
C ALA A 17 -13.14 17.31 20.39
N LEU A 18 -12.40 18.07 19.58
CA LEU A 18 -11.22 18.82 20.04
C LEU A 18 -11.59 19.93 21.04
N LEU A 19 -12.66 20.68 20.77
CA LEU A 19 -13.15 21.72 21.68
C LEU A 19 -13.64 21.13 23.01
N TYR A 20 -14.35 20.01 22.97
CA TYR A 20 -14.77 19.29 24.17
C TYR A 20 -13.58 18.77 24.97
N THR A 21 -12.58 18.20 24.28
CA THR A 21 -11.34 17.73 24.90
C THR A 21 -10.58 18.89 25.55
N LYS A 22 -10.48 20.04 24.88
CA LYS A 22 -9.90 21.26 25.44
C LYS A 22 -10.58 21.65 26.76
N TRP A 23 -11.90 21.76 26.73
CA TRP A 23 -12.69 22.12 27.91
C TRP A 23 -12.47 21.14 29.07
N MET A 24 -12.41 19.85 28.77
CA MET A 24 -12.17 18.80 29.77
C MET A 24 -10.77 18.94 30.41
N LEU A 25 -9.74 19.18 29.60
CA LEU A 25 -8.37 19.38 30.08
C LEU A 25 -8.20 20.65 30.92
N GLU A 26 -8.87 21.73 30.55
CA GLU A 26 -8.86 22.99 31.31
C GLU A 26 -9.64 22.85 32.63
N ARG A 27 -10.71 22.06 32.66
CA ARG A 27 -11.51 21.83 33.87
C ARG A 27 -10.81 20.91 34.87
N TYR A 28 -10.13 19.87 34.40
CA TYR A 28 -9.50 18.83 35.23
C TYR A 28 -7.97 18.93 35.20
N THR A 29 -7.44 20.14 35.40
CA THR A 29 -6.00 20.39 35.44
C THR A 29 -5.34 19.63 36.60
N GLY A 30 -4.21 18.97 36.33
CA GLY A 30 -3.45 18.21 37.33
C GLY A 30 -3.93 16.77 37.58
N CYS A 31 -5.02 16.32 36.96
CA CYS A 31 -5.46 14.93 37.05
C CYS A 31 -4.86 14.03 35.95
N TYR A 32 -4.70 14.57 34.73
CA TYR A 32 -4.32 13.79 33.55
C TYR A 32 -3.14 14.44 32.82
N MET A 33 -2.27 13.59 32.25
CA MET A 33 -1.24 14.01 31.31
C MET A 33 -1.58 13.44 29.94
N VAL A 34 -1.91 14.30 28.98
CA VAL A 34 -2.44 13.86 27.67
C VAL A 34 -1.43 14.14 26.57
N PHE A 35 -1.15 13.11 25.76
CA PHE A 35 -0.29 13.17 24.59
C PHE A 35 -1.15 13.05 23.33
N PHE A 36 -1.07 14.05 22.46
CA PHE A 36 -1.74 14.05 21.16
C PHE A 36 -0.73 13.75 20.06
N CYS A 37 -0.86 12.60 19.42
CA CYS A 37 -0.04 12.21 18.28
C CYS A 37 -0.79 12.59 17.00
N CYS A 38 -0.17 13.39 16.14
CA CYS A 38 -0.76 13.85 14.88
C CYS A 38 0.30 14.02 13.80
N SER A 39 -0.12 13.87 12.55
CA SER A 39 0.73 14.16 11.37
C SER A 39 0.59 15.61 10.90
N ASP A 40 -0.56 16.24 11.17
CA ASP A 40 -0.87 17.62 10.77
C ASP A 40 -1.37 18.44 11.95
N ILE A 41 -0.51 19.33 12.45
CA ILE A 41 -0.82 20.22 13.58
C ILE A 41 -1.86 21.28 13.24
N THR A 42 -2.10 21.59 11.96
CA THR A 42 -3.08 22.62 11.58
C THR A 42 -4.48 22.22 12.01
N LYS A 43 -4.81 20.93 12.00
CA LYS A 43 -6.11 20.41 12.46
C LYS A 43 -6.31 20.51 13.98
N LEU A 44 -5.23 20.62 14.75
CA LEU A 44 -5.24 20.71 16.21
C LEU A 44 -5.19 22.15 16.74
N GLN A 45 -5.45 23.17 15.92
CA GLN A 45 -5.45 24.58 16.38
C GLN A 45 -6.24 24.83 17.68
N PRO A 46 -7.43 24.24 17.90
CA PRO A 46 -8.22 24.53 19.10
C PRO A 46 -7.51 24.20 20.42
N ILE A 47 -6.75 23.09 20.45
CA ILE A 47 -6.04 22.59 21.64
C ILE A 47 -4.58 23.04 21.70
N LYS A 48 -4.03 23.58 20.61
CA LYS A 48 -2.63 24.02 20.52
C LYS A 48 -2.24 25.00 21.64
N SER A 49 -3.17 25.84 22.11
CA SER A 49 -2.91 26.83 23.17
C SER A 49 -2.56 26.21 24.53
N ILE A 50 -3.03 25.00 24.81
CA ILE A 50 -2.87 24.33 26.12
C ILE A 50 -1.82 23.21 26.08
N CYS A 51 -1.24 22.94 24.91
CA CYS A 51 -0.29 21.85 24.71
C CYS A 51 1.12 22.39 24.41
N LYS A 52 2.14 21.66 24.90
CA LYS A 52 3.52 21.84 24.41
C LYS A 52 3.69 21.06 23.13
N VAL A 53 4.09 21.75 22.06
CA VAL A 53 4.32 21.12 20.76
C VAL A 53 5.74 20.57 20.71
N VAL A 54 5.88 19.30 20.34
CA VAL A 54 7.15 18.63 20.05
C VAL A 54 7.12 18.23 18.58
N HIS A 55 8.05 18.77 17.79
CA HIS A 55 8.17 18.42 16.38
C HIS A 55 9.16 17.27 16.21
N LEU A 56 8.68 16.16 15.65
CA LEU A 56 9.52 15.04 15.25
C LEU A 56 9.92 15.25 13.78
N GLN A 57 11.22 15.41 13.54
CA GLN A 57 11.75 15.50 12.19
C GLN A 57 11.80 14.11 11.56
N LYS A 58 11.74 14.06 10.23
CA LYS A 58 11.97 12.82 9.49
C LYS A 58 13.46 12.45 9.62
N PRO A 59 13.79 11.17 9.83
CA PRO A 59 15.18 10.74 9.87
C PRO A 59 15.83 10.87 8.49
N SER A 60 17.14 11.13 8.46
CA SER A 60 17.92 11.09 7.22
C SER A 60 18.09 9.65 6.73
N ASP A 61 18.45 9.48 5.46
CA ASP A 61 18.72 8.15 4.91
C ASP A 61 19.90 7.46 5.62
N ASP A 62 20.91 8.24 6.05
CA ASP A 62 22.04 7.75 6.83
C ASP A 62 21.61 7.27 8.23
N GLU A 63 20.76 8.04 8.93
CA GLU A 63 20.21 7.64 10.23
C GLU A 63 19.37 6.36 10.13
N ILE A 64 18.63 6.18 9.03
CA ILE A 64 17.88 4.95 8.78
C ILE A 64 18.85 3.78 8.55
N ALA A 65 19.90 3.97 7.74
CA ALA A 65 20.90 2.94 7.49
C ALA A 65 21.59 2.50 8.79
N ASP A 66 21.96 3.45 9.66
CA ASP A 66 22.54 3.17 10.98
C ASP A 66 21.60 2.32 11.86
N VAL A 67 20.30 2.61 11.84
CA VAL A 67 19.30 1.82 12.58
C VAL A 67 19.18 0.42 11.99
N LEU A 68 19.18 0.26 10.66
CA LEU A 68 19.14 -1.05 10.02
C LEU A 68 20.38 -1.89 10.34
N GLU A 69 21.57 -1.28 10.31
CA GLU A 69 22.80 -1.96 10.70
C GLU A 69 22.81 -2.33 12.19
N PHE A 70 22.26 -1.48 13.05
CA PHE A 70 22.09 -1.79 14.46
C PHE A 70 21.18 -3.01 14.66
N ILE A 71 20.03 -3.07 13.99
CA ILE A 71 19.11 -4.22 14.04
C ILE A 71 19.82 -5.47 13.53
N ALA A 72 20.49 -5.39 12.38
CA ALA A 72 21.22 -6.52 11.80
C ALA A 72 22.28 -7.08 12.76
N LYS A 73 23.04 -6.21 13.45
CA LYS A 73 24.02 -6.62 14.47
C LYS A 73 23.38 -7.32 15.67
N GLN A 74 22.20 -6.89 16.12
CA GLN A 74 21.48 -7.54 17.24
C GLN A 74 20.92 -8.91 16.84
N GLU A 75 20.47 -9.06 15.60
CA GLU A 75 19.90 -10.30 15.07
C GLU A 75 20.97 -11.26 14.51
N GLY A 76 22.26 -10.87 14.52
CA GLY A 76 23.35 -11.69 13.98
C GLY A 76 23.31 -11.83 12.44
N ILE A 77 22.71 -10.86 11.75
CA ILE A 77 22.55 -10.83 10.29
C ILE A 77 23.68 -10.00 9.68
N GLU A 78 24.34 -10.52 8.66
CA GLU A 78 25.29 -9.75 7.85
C GLU A 78 24.53 -8.89 6.82
N LEU A 79 24.34 -7.61 7.14
CA LEU A 79 23.72 -6.62 6.25
C LEU A 79 24.81 -5.78 5.56
N PRO A 80 24.98 -5.85 4.23
CA PRO A 80 25.88 -4.96 3.51
C PRO A 80 25.42 -3.49 3.60
N HIS A 81 26.32 -2.56 3.91
CA HIS A 81 26.01 -1.12 4.03
C HIS A 81 25.34 -0.56 2.76
N LYS A 82 25.77 -0.99 1.56
CA LYS A 82 25.13 -0.55 0.31
C LYS A 82 23.66 -0.96 0.23
N LEU A 83 23.33 -2.16 0.69
CA LEU A 83 21.95 -2.63 0.73
C LEU A 83 21.14 -1.85 1.76
N ALA A 84 21.70 -1.58 2.94
CA ALA A 84 21.06 -0.74 3.96
C ALA A 84 20.73 0.66 3.41
N ALA A 85 21.68 1.29 2.71
CA ALA A 85 21.49 2.59 2.07
C ALA A 85 20.42 2.55 0.95
N GLN A 86 20.37 1.47 0.16
CA GLN A 86 19.33 1.29 -0.85
C GLN A 86 17.93 1.13 -0.22
N ILE A 87 17.82 0.36 0.87
CA ILE A 87 16.55 0.20 1.62
C ILE A 87 16.13 1.55 2.20
N ALA A 88 17.07 2.30 2.79
CA ALA A 88 16.81 3.63 3.33
C ALA A 88 16.27 4.58 2.26
N SER A 89 16.96 4.68 1.11
CA SER A 89 16.53 5.52 -0.01
C SER A 89 15.15 5.13 -0.55
N ASN A 90 14.88 3.83 -0.69
CA ASN A 90 13.57 3.32 -1.14
C ASN A 90 12.44 3.62 -0.15
N SER A 91 12.75 3.73 1.15
CA SER A 91 11.76 3.97 2.20
C SER A 91 11.25 5.41 2.29
N LYS A 92 11.84 6.37 1.56
CA LYS A 92 11.45 7.80 1.55
C LYS A 92 11.37 8.41 2.96
N SER A 93 12.42 8.22 3.75
CA SER A 93 12.53 8.68 5.15
C SER A 93 11.47 8.08 6.10
N ASN A 94 10.92 6.90 5.76
CA ASN A 94 9.98 6.17 6.62
C ASN A 94 10.66 4.95 7.24
N LEU A 95 11.11 5.10 8.48
CA LEU A 95 11.82 4.04 9.21
C LEU A 95 11.00 2.74 9.35
N ARG A 96 9.68 2.84 9.53
CA ARG A 96 8.81 1.64 9.59
C ARG A 96 8.88 0.86 8.29
N GLN A 97 8.79 1.55 7.15
CA GLN A 97 8.88 0.92 5.84
C GLN A 97 10.27 0.33 5.59
N ALA A 98 11.34 1.03 6.00
CA ALA A 98 12.70 0.51 5.90
C ALA A 98 12.89 -0.81 6.67
N ILE A 99 12.43 -0.85 7.92
CA ILE A 99 12.52 -2.06 8.77
C ILE A 99 11.71 -3.21 8.16
N ARG A 100 10.47 -2.95 7.72
CA ARG A 100 9.66 -3.99 7.05
C ARG A 100 10.30 -4.50 5.76
N SER A 101 10.88 -3.60 4.97
CA SER A 101 11.61 -3.97 3.76
C SER A 101 12.83 -4.83 4.06
N PHE A 102 13.56 -4.51 5.13
CA PHE A 102 14.68 -5.34 5.59
C PHE A 102 14.22 -6.73 6.03
N GLU A 103 13.20 -6.80 6.89
CA GLU A 103 12.59 -8.05 7.35
C GLU A 103 12.11 -8.92 6.18
N ALA A 104 11.37 -8.33 5.23
CA ALA A 104 10.88 -9.02 4.05
C ALA A 104 12.04 -9.52 3.17
N THR A 105 13.02 -8.67 2.89
CA THR A 105 14.17 -9.04 2.05
C THR A 105 14.97 -10.20 2.68
N TRP A 106 15.15 -10.18 3.99
CA TRP A 106 15.77 -11.28 4.74
C TRP A 106 14.95 -12.56 4.68
N HIS A 107 13.62 -12.47 4.81
CA HIS A 107 12.73 -13.64 4.75
C HIS A 107 12.77 -14.32 3.38
N PHE A 108 12.82 -13.55 2.30
CA PHE A 108 12.93 -14.07 0.93
C PHE A 108 14.33 -14.60 0.61
N ASN A 109 15.38 -13.99 1.16
CA ASN A 109 16.76 -14.39 0.89
C ASN A 109 17.64 -14.24 2.15
N THR A 110 18.02 -15.38 2.72
CA THR A 110 18.86 -15.45 3.92
C THR A 110 20.34 -15.14 3.64
N CYS A 111 20.73 -14.93 2.39
CA CYS A 111 22.07 -14.44 2.03
C CYS A 111 21.95 -13.08 1.34
N LEU A 112 22.11 -12.02 2.12
CA LEU A 112 21.96 -10.66 1.63
C LEU A 112 23.15 -10.26 0.74
N THR A 113 22.86 -9.75 -0.45
CA THR A 113 23.86 -9.26 -1.41
C THR A 113 23.63 -7.79 -1.75
N GLU A 114 24.67 -7.10 -2.22
CA GLU A 114 24.60 -5.64 -2.48
C GLU A 114 23.62 -5.24 -3.60
N ASN A 115 23.27 -6.14 -4.52
CA ASN A 115 22.49 -5.84 -5.73
C ASN A 115 21.17 -6.64 -5.83
N GLN A 116 20.65 -7.12 -4.71
CA GLN A 116 19.39 -7.86 -4.74
C GLN A 116 18.17 -6.95 -4.87
N GLU A 117 17.08 -7.50 -5.39
CA GLU A 117 15.79 -6.81 -5.41
C GLU A 117 15.26 -6.66 -3.98
N ILE A 118 15.00 -5.41 -3.57
CA ILE A 118 14.46 -5.11 -2.25
C ILE A 118 12.96 -5.45 -2.24
N LYS A 119 12.55 -6.22 -1.25
CA LYS A 119 11.13 -6.51 -0.98
C LYS A 119 10.53 -5.45 -0.07
N THR A 120 9.23 -5.22 -0.20
CA THR A 120 8.51 -4.17 0.52
C THR A 120 7.73 -4.69 1.73
N GLY A 121 7.53 -6.01 1.82
CA GLY A 121 6.74 -6.66 2.87
C GLY A 121 5.23 -6.61 2.61
N TRP A 122 4.82 -6.21 1.41
CA TRP A 122 3.43 -6.09 0.96
C TRP A 122 3.06 -7.06 -0.16
N GLU A 123 4.01 -7.91 -0.57
CA GLU A 123 3.86 -8.89 -1.64
C GLU A 123 2.68 -9.83 -1.36
N ASP A 124 2.56 -10.35 -0.14
CA ASP A 124 1.45 -11.23 0.26
C ASP A 124 0.08 -10.53 0.18
N ASP A 125 0.02 -9.25 0.54
CA ASP A 125 -1.23 -8.49 0.45
C ASP A 125 -1.60 -8.19 -1.00
N ILE A 126 -0.62 -7.94 -1.87
CA ILE A 126 -0.83 -7.81 -3.31
C ILE A 126 -1.27 -9.14 -3.92
N ALA A 127 -0.68 -10.27 -3.50
CA ALA A 127 -1.09 -11.61 -3.93
C ALA A 127 -2.54 -11.92 -3.51
N LYS A 128 -2.94 -11.55 -2.28
CA LYS A 128 -4.35 -11.63 -1.85
C LYS A 128 -5.25 -10.75 -2.71
N ILE A 129 -4.84 -9.53 -3.06
CA ILE A 129 -5.60 -8.66 -3.97
C ILE A 129 -5.77 -9.35 -5.33
N ALA A 130 -4.71 -9.91 -5.91
CA ALA A 130 -4.76 -10.62 -7.18
C ALA A 130 -5.76 -11.79 -7.14
N LYS A 131 -5.71 -12.60 -6.09
CA LYS A 131 -6.64 -13.72 -5.87
C LYS A 131 -8.09 -13.23 -5.76
N ASN A 132 -8.33 -12.21 -4.94
CA ASN A 132 -9.64 -11.58 -4.77
C ASN A 132 -10.23 -11.07 -6.10
N ILE A 133 -9.39 -10.49 -6.96
CA ILE A 133 -9.78 -9.99 -8.29
C ILE A 133 -10.22 -11.14 -9.22
N ILE A 134 -9.60 -12.32 -9.10
CA ILE A 134 -9.89 -13.50 -9.92
C ILE A 134 -11.13 -14.25 -9.41
N GLU A 135 -11.31 -14.31 -8.08
CA GLU A 135 -12.45 -14.99 -7.46
C GLU A 135 -13.77 -14.25 -7.70
N GLU A 136 -13.78 -12.91 -7.63
CA GLU A 136 -15.00 -12.11 -7.75
C GLU A 136 -14.80 -10.83 -8.58
N GLN A 137 -15.66 -10.63 -9.59
CA GLN A 137 -15.69 -9.42 -10.44
C GLN A 137 -16.99 -8.64 -10.24
N SER A 138 -17.22 -8.21 -8.99
CA SER A 138 -18.33 -7.35 -8.57
C SER A 138 -17.85 -5.92 -8.26
N SER A 139 -18.78 -4.97 -8.22
CA SER A 139 -18.48 -3.60 -7.78
C SER A 139 -18.16 -3.51 -6.29
N GLU A 140 -18.70 -4.43 -5.48
CA GLU A 140 -18.41 -4.53 -4.05
C GLU A 140 -16.97 -4.95 -3.82
N GLN A 141 -16.50 -5.99 -4.51
CA GLN A 141 -15.11 -6.42 -4.44
C GLN A 141 -14.13 -5.32 -4.88
N LEU A 142 -14.48 -4.55 -5.92
CA LEU A 142 -13.66 -3.41 -6.34
C LEU A 142 -13.55 -2.33 -5.26
N TYR A 143 -14.63 -2.08 -4.50
CA TYR A 143 -14.63 -1.14 -3.39
C TYR A 143 -13.70 -1.62 -2.25
N ASP A 144 -13.76 -2.91 -1.90
CA ASP A 144 -12.89 -3.49 -0.88
C ASP A 144 -11.41 -3.45 -1.29
N ILE A 145 -11.11 -3.74 -2.57
CA ILE A 145 -9.76 -3.62 -3.11
C ILE A 145 -9.26 -2.18 -3.06
N ARG A 146 -10.13 -1.18 -3.33
CA ARG A 146 -9.75 0.23 -3.19
C ARG A 146 -9.29 0.55 -1.76
N GLY A 147 -9.98 0.02 -0.75
CA GLY A 147 -9.55 0.14 0.65
C GLY A 147 -8.17 -0.48 0.92
N LYS A 148 -7.91 -1.67 0.36
CA LYS A 148 -6.59 -2.33 0.46
C LYS A 148 -5.49 -1.52 -0.25
N LEU A 149 -5.76 -0.98 -1.44
CA LEU A 149 -4.83 -0.11 -2.16
C LEU A 149 -4.52 1.16 -1.38
N GLN A 150 -5.52 1.76 -0.72
CA GLN A 150 -5.31 2.94 0.12
C GLN A 150 -4.35 2.65 1.28
N ASN A 151 -4.47 1.48 1.91
CA ASN A 151 -3.54 1.05 2.94
C ASN A 151 -2.08 0.99 2.41
N LEU A 152 -1.88 0.43 1.20
CA LEU A 152 -0.56 0.42 0.54
C LEU A 152 0.00 1.84 0.30
N ILE A 153 -0.86 2.80 -0.05
CA ILE A 153 -0.47 4.22 -0.20
C ILE A 153 0.03 4.79 1.13
N GLU A 154 -0.71 4.56 2.21
CA GLU A 154 -0.40 5.08 3.55
C GLU A 154 0.97 4.56 4.04
N HIS A 155 1.35 3.37 3.61
CA HIS A 155 2.65 2.76 3.89
C HIS A 155 3.77 3.13 2.90
N ASN A 156 3.55 4.08 1.99
CA ASN A 156 4.52 4.57 1.00
C ASN A 156 4.99 3.49 0.01
N VAL A 157 4.17 2.48 -0.26
CA VAL A 157 4.45 1.51 -1.31
C VAL A 157 4.29 2.19 -2.68
N SER A 158 5.27 2.02 -3.57
CA SER A 158 5.21 2.62 -4.91
C SER A 158 4.09 2.02 -5.74
N ALA A 159 3.29 2.85 -6.43
CA ALA A 159 2.28 2.39 -7.38
C ALA A 159 2.87 1.52 -8.49
N GLU A 160 4.10 1.80 -8.92
CA GLU A 160 4.83 0.99 -9.90
C GLU A 160 5.11 -0.42 -9.37
N PHE A 161 5.53 -0.52 -8.11
CA PHE A 161 5.77 -1.79 -7.45
C PHE A 161 4.47 -2.59 -7.35
N ILE A 162 3.39 -1.97 -6.84
CA ILE A 162 2.07 -2.58 -6.71
C ILE A 162 1.60 -3.13 -8.06
N PHE A 163 1.70 -2.33 -9.11
CA PHE A 163 1.27 -2.72 -10.45
C PHE A 163 2.10 -3.87 -11.03
N LYS A 164 3.43 -3.80 -10.92
CA LYS A 164 4.33 -4.85 -11.41
C LYS A 164 4.03 -6.17 -10.71
N THR A 165 4.01 -6.17 -9.38
CA THR A 165 3.74 -7.37 -8.56
C THR A 165 2.33 -7.89 -8.80
N LEU A 166 1.32 -7.01 -8.89
CA LEU A 166 -0.06 -7.43 -9.19
C LEU A 166 -0.15 -8.16 -10.54
N VAL A 167 0.51 -7.65 -11.58
CA VAL A 167 0.48 -8.30 -12.90
C VAL A 167 1.21 -9.65 -12.86
N GLU A 168 2.33 -9.74 -12.15
CA GLU A 168 3.06 -11.02 -11.98
C GLU A 168 2.19 -12.05 -11.24
N GLU A 169 1.52 -11.66 -10.17
CA GLU A 169 0.59 -12.51 -9.42
C GLU A 169 -0.64 -12.93 -10.24
N LEU A 170 -1.22 -12.02 -11.02
CA LEU A 170 -2.34 -12.36 -11.91
C LEU A 170 -1.93 -13.41 -12.97
N LYS A 171 -0.71 -13.32 -13.50
CA LYS A 171 -0.19 -14.32 -14.45
C LYS A 171 0.09 -15.67 -13.79
N SER A 172 0.63 -15.66 -12.57
CA SER A 172 0.89 -16.86 -11.77
C SER A 172 -0.39 -17.66 -11.52
N ASN A 173 -1.51 -16.97 -11.27
CA ASN A 173 -2.80 -17.58 -10.94
C ASN A 173 -3.68 -17.93 -12.16
N LEU A 174 -3.26 -17.61 -13.39
CA LEU A 174 -4.04 -17.81 -14.60
C LEU A 174 -3.28 -18.60 -15.67
N ASP A 175 -4.01 -19.39 -16.45
CA ASP A 175 -3.41 -20.15 -17.56
C ASP A 175 -2.70 -19.22 -18.57
N ASP A 176 -1.65 -19.74 -19.21
CA ASP A 176 -0.83 -19.05 -20.24
C ASP A 176 -1.65 -18.41 -21.37
N GLN A 177 -2.86 -18.93 -21.60
CA GLN A 177 -3.84 -18.45 -22.58
C GLN A 177 -4.18 -16.97 -22.35
N PHE A 178 -4.17 -16.52 -21.09
CA PHE A 178 -4.57 -15.19 -20.67
C PHE A 178 -3.38 -14.21 -20.57
N HIS A 179 -2.15 -14.71 -20.63
CA HIS A 179 -0.95 -13.89 -20.41
C HIS A 179 -0.78 -12.82 -21.48
N LYS A 180 -1.10 -13.12 -22.75
CA LYS A 180 -1.00 -12.16 -23.87
C LYS A 180 -1.94 -10.97 -23.69
N GLU A 181 -3.18 -11.21 -23.27
CA GLU A 181 -4.16 -10.19 -22.98
C GLU A 181 -3.78 -9.37 -21.76
N ILE A 182 -3.25 -10.00 -20.70
CA ILE A 182 -2.71 -9.31 -19.53
C ILE A 182 -1.55 -8.39 -19.94
N ASP A 183 -0.65 -8.85 -20.80
CA ASP A 183 0.44 -8.01 -21.32
C ASP A 183 -0.06 -6.84 -22.16
N THR A 184 -1.09 -7.07 -22.97
CA THR A 184 -1.74 -6.01 -23.75
C THR A 184 -2.36 -4.95 -22.83
N LEU A 185 -3.05 -5.38 -21.77
CA LEU A 185 -3.60 -4.49 -20.75
C LEU A 185 -2.49 -3.76 -19.98
N LYS A 186 -1.41 -4.46 -19.59
CA LYS A 186 -0.24 -3.88 -18.93
C LYS A 186 0.37 -2.74 -19.75
N MET A 187 0.55 -2.96 -21.05
CA MET A 187 1.11 -1.95 -21.97
C MET A 187 0.19 -0.73 -22.11
N LYS A 188 -1.13 -0.97 -22.16
CA LYS A 188 -2.13 0.11 -22.28
C LYS A 188 -2.21 1.00 -21.04
N TYR A 189 -2.09 0.41 -19.85
CA TYR A 189 -2.19 1.11 -18.57
C TYR A 189 -0.82 1.34 -17.92
N ASN A 190 0.26 1.30 -18.72
CA ASN A 190 1.62 1.45 -18.21
C ASN A 190 1.75 2.76 -17.41
N ILE A 191 2.09 2.62 -16.13
CA ILE A 191 2.19 3.72 -15.18
C ILE A 191 3.36 4.65 -15.52
N ASN A 192 4.36 4.14 -16.27
CA ASN A 192 5.57 4.85 -16.68
C ASN A 192 5.40 5.77 -17.90
N SER A 193 4.19 5.96 -18.45
CA SER A 193 4.01 6.89 -19.57
C SER A 193 4.43 8.31 -19.19
N LYS A 194 5.41 8.83 -19.92
CA LYS A 194 6.08 10.15 -19.81
C LYS A 194 5.16 11.36 -20.04
N ASP A 195 3.84 11.22 -19.95
CA ASP A 195 2.88 12.27 -20.32
C ASP A 195 2.77 13.42 -19.30
N LEU A 196 3.71 13.58 -18.38
CA LEU A 196 3.63 14.52 -17.26
C LEU A 196 4.92 15.32 -17.01
N GLU A 197 5.73 15.54 -18.03
CA GLU A 197 6.72 16.63 -18.00
C GLU A 197 6.06 17.98 -18.32
N GLN A 198 5.27 18.52 -17.39
CA GLN A 198 5.10 19.97 -17.23
C GLN A 198 4.32 20.29 -15.94
N GLY A 199 5.03 20.74 -14.90
CA GLY A 199 4.44 21.29 -13.67
C GLY A 199 5.44 21.37 -12.52
N LYS A 200 5.78 22.59 -12.08
CA LYS A 200 6.73 22.92 -11.01
C LYS A 200 5.97 23.28 -9.72
N SER A 201 5.59 22.32 -8.87
CA SER A 201 5.05 22.58 -7.51
C SER A 201 4.99 21.31 -6.64
N ASP A 202 5.18 21.41 -5.32
CA ASP A 202 5.02 20.30 -4.36
C ASP A 202 3.59 19.72 -4.29
N ASN A 203 2.57 20.54 -4.62
CA ASN A 203 1.19 20.04 -4.77
C ASN A 203 1.04 19.04 -5.93
N ASP A 204 1.99 18.99 -6.87
CA ASP A 204 1.99 18.03 -7.97
C ASP A 204 2.44 16.64 -7.54
N ALA A 205 3.27 16.50 -6.49
CA ALA A 205 3.77 15.18 -6.07
C ALA A 205 2.66 14.29 -5.50
N VAL A 206 1.84 14.85 -4.61
CA VAL A 206 0.67 14.13 -4.05
C VAL A 206 -0.35 13.83 -5.15
N LYS A 207 -0.59 14.80 -6.05
CA LYS A 207 -1.49 14.60 -7.20
C LYS A 207 -0.98 13.53 -8.16
N LYS A 208 0.33 13.46 -8.40
CA LYS A 208 0.98 12.40 -9.19
C LYS A 208 0.81 11.03 -8.54
N ILE A 209 1.02 10.92 -7.22
CA ILE A 209 0.80 9.68 -6.48
C ILE A 209 -0.66 9.24 -6.63
N VAL A 210 -1.62 10.11 -6.30
CA VAL A 210 -3.06 9.80 -6.44
C VAL A 210 -3.39 9.36 -7.86
N HIS A 211 -2.87 10.05 -8.87
CA HIS A 211 -3.10 9.69 -10.27
C HIS A 211 -2.51 8.33 -10.66
N GLN A 212 -1.31 7.99 -10.19
CA GLN A 212 -0.71 6.67 -10.42
C GLN A 212 -1.55 5.55 -9.79
N PHE A 213 -2.07 5.77 -8.58
CA PHE A 213 -2.96 4.82 -7.92
C PHE A 213 -4.32 4.69 -8.63
N MET A 214 -4.87 5.79 -9.16
CA MET A 214 -6.07 5.73 -10.01
C MET A 214 -5.84 4.89 -11.26
N LYS A 215 -4.64 4.92 -11.87
CA LYS A 215 -4.31 4.05 -13.01
C LYS A 215 -4.26 2.57 -12.62
N VAL A 216 -3.71 2.25 -11.45
CA VAL A 216 -3.74 0.87 -10.91
C VAL A 216 -5.18 0.40 -10.75
N GLU A 217 -6.04 1.25 -10.18
CA GLU A 217 -7.45 0.92 -9.98
C GLU A 217 -8.21 0.78 -11.31
N GLU A 218 -7.96 1.67 -12.27
CA GLU A 218 -8.54 1.58 -13.60
C GLU A 218 -8.14 0.28 -14.31
N PHE A 219 -6.87 -0.11 -14.20
CA PHE A 219 -6.39 -1.40 -14.68
C PHE A 219 -7.17 -2.55 -14.04
N ILE A 220 -7.34 -2.56 -12.72
CA ILE A 220 -8.09 -3.61 -12.00
C ILE A 220 -9.53 -3.68 -12.48
N ALA A 221 -10.23 -2.55 -12.57
CA ALA A 221 -11.62 -2.50 -13.03
C ALA A 221 -11.77 -3.03 -14.47
N LYS A 222 -10.83 -2.68 -15.35
CA LYS A 222 -10.81 -3.15 -16.74
C LYS A 222 -10.48 -4.62 -16.85
N PHE A 223 -9.53 -5.09 -16.05
CA PHE A 223 -9.20 -6.50 -15.93
C PHE A 223 -10.42 -7.31 -15.46
N MET A 224 -11.09 -6.88 -14.38
CA MET A 224 -12.31 -7.53 -13.87
C MET A 224 -13.40 -7.62 -14.94
N SER A 225 -13.66 -6.52 -15.66
CA SER A 225 -14.67 -6.48 -16.72
C SER A 225 -14.34 -7.43 -17.88
N TRP A 226 -13.07 -7.46 -18.30
CA TRP A 226 -12.59 -8.37 -19.33
C TRP A 226 -12.64 -9.84 -18.88
N TYR A 227 -12.12 -10.14 -17.69
CA TYR A 227 -12.06 -11.50 -17.16
C TYR A 227 -13.45 -12.10 -16.99
N LYS A 228 -14.40 -11.33 -16.44
CA LYS A 228 -15.83 -11.72 -16.35
C LYS A 228 -16.40 -12.10 -17.70
N THR A 229 -16.13 -11.30 -18.74
CA THR A 229 -16.60 -11.56 -20.11
C THR A 229 -15.97 -12.82 -20.70
N SER A 230 -14.68 -13.05 -20.44
CA SER A 230 -13.94 -14.23 -20.92
C SER A 230 -14.38 -15.53 -20.23
N VAL A 231 -14.65 -15.50 -18.93
CA VAL A 231 -15.18 -16.63 -18.15
C VAL A 231 -16.63 -16.95 -18.59
N LEU A 232 -17.49 -15.95 -18.77
CA LEU A 232 -18.84 -16.13 -19.30
C LEU A 232 -18.86 -16.78 -20.70
N LYS A 233 -17.87 -16.44 -21.55
CA LYS A 233 -17.72 -17.06 -22.88
C LYS A 233 -17.30 -18.54 -22.80
N LYS A 234 -16.47 -18.94 -21.82
CA LYS A 234 -16.12 -20.36 -21.58
C LYS A 234 -17.30 -21.17 -21.02
N GLY A 235 -18.12 -20.57 -20.14
CA GLY A 235 -19.30 -21.23 -19.56
C GLY A 235 -20.39 -21.62 -20.57
N ASN A 236 -20.48 -20.92 -21.70
CA ASN A 236 -21.43 -21.22 -22.77
C ASN A 236 -20.96 -22.29 -23.78
N HIS A 237 -19.78 -22.89 -23.58
CA HIS A 237 -19.20 -23.88 -24.49
C HIS A 237 -19.17 -25.31 -23.89
N ASN A 238 -20.21 -25.72 -23.15
CA ASN A 238 -20.48 -27.13 -22.87
C ASN A 238 -21.59 -27.65 -23.80
N PRO A 239 -21.27 -28.36 -24.90
CA PRO A 239 -22.29 -29.03 -25.70
C PRO A 239 -22.57 -30.42 -25.12
N SER A 240 -23.58 -30.54 -24.25
CA SER A 240 -24.25 -31.83 -24.08
C SER A 240 -25.35 -31.96 -25.14
N GLN A 241 -24.96 -32.43 -26.33
CA GLN A 241 -25.90 -33.08 -27.24
C GLN A 241 -26.08 -34.53 -26.79
N ALA A 242 -27.33 -34.92 -26.54
CA ALA A 242 -27.78 -36.29 -26.77
C ALA A 242 -29.26 -36.24 -27.20
N HIS A 243 -29.47 -36.03 -28.50
CA HIS A 243 -30.63 -36.62 -29.17
C HIS A 243 -30.41 -38.14 -29.23
N PRO A 244 -31.48 -38.95 -29.05
CA PRO A 244 -31.61 -40.18 -29.81
C PRO A 244 -32.76 -40.04 -30.82
N SER A 245 -32.41 -40.27 -32.07
CA SER A 245 -33.32 -40.46 -33.19
C SER A 245 -34.26 -41.64 -32.96
N LYS A 246 -35.47 -41.51 -33.52
CA LYS A 246 -36.49 -42.56 -33.68
C LYS A 246 -35.93 -43.86 -34.27
N GLY A 247 -36.45 -44.98 -33.79
CA GLY A 247 -36.44 -46.28 -34.46
C GLY A 247 -37.72 -47.06 -34.14
N ASN A 248 -38.60 -47.18 -35.12
CA ASN A 248 -39.69 -48.16 -35.14
C ASN A 248 -39.10 -49.55 -35.40
N ASN A 249 -39.43 -50.53 -34.55
CA ASN A 249 -40.11 -51.77 -34.93
C ASN A 249 -40.53 -52.53 -33.68
#